data_AF-A0A7C6PU30-F1
#
_entry.id   AF-A0A7C6PU30-F1
#
_cell.length_a   1.000
_cell.length_b   1.000
_cell.length_c   1.000
_cell.angle_alpha   90.00
_cell.angle_beta   90.00
_cell.angle_gamma   90.00
#
_symmetry.space_group_name_H-M   'P 1'
#
loop_
_entity.id
_entity.type
_entity.pdbx_description
1 polymer ?
#
loop_
_entity_poly.entity_id
_entity_poly.type
_entity_poly.pdbx_seq_one_letter_code
_entity_poly.pdbx_strand_id
1 'polypeptide(L)'
;MAMKKSCVLTLIIALTLVLTLAVTGCAFKQKKTDQNGPVIDPKPSQEKVTFTLYFADQEAMYLKGEERIVPKGGSIAELMVNELIKGPELPGLVATIPKETKLLSLEIKNGVAYVNFSKEIKTNHWGGSAGETMTVFSVVNTLGQLPEIKKVQFLIEGEKQEAIWGHYYTLEPFEPDPKLISPTDREPGQNGVSEELIKPGDFFPLTQGSTWQYLGEGMEYASFTREVLYAEGNKAQTSENNGGTVSTSVYRITPDAVTVVYFQGEDYEPKNMLNAHENINLVLLKAPLQPGNKWTDDRFTREIVEVKVSVNTPAGKFDNCIKVKISNDYSTLYEYYKQGVGLVKREFQSENDKITSILANYSIK
;
A
#
# COMPACT_ATOMS: atom_id res chain seq x y z
N MET A 1 19.10 -92.09 50.45
CA MET A 1 20.47 -92.48 50.02
C MET A 1 20.93 -91.50 48.93
N ALA A 2 22.23 -91.31 48.71
CA ALA A 2 22.77 -90.07 48.15
C ALA A 2 23.26 -90.13 46.68
N MET A 3 23.28 -88.97 46.00
CA MET A 3 24.19 -88.56 44.89
C MET A 3 24.05 -89.30 43.53
N LYS A 4 24.41 -88.78 42.33
CA LYS A 4 24.87 -87.44 41.85
C LYS A 4 24.75 -87.33 40.29
N LYS A 5 24.25 -86.18 39.78
CA LYS A 5 24.69 -85.31 38.64
C LYS A 5 25.11 -85.84 37.21
N SER A 6 24.86 -84.93 36.23
CA SER A 6 25.51 -84.73 34.88
C SER A 6 24.98 -85.52 33.66
N CYS A 7 24.99 -85.05 32.39
CA CYS A 7 25.33 -83.74 31.76
C CYS A 7 24.76 -83.58 30.31
N VAL A 8 24.31 -82.36 29.92
CA VAL A 8 24.53 -81.60 28.64
C VAL A 8 24.38 -82.24 27.23
N LEU A 9 23.54 -81.67 26.30
CA LEU A 9 23.89 -80.98 25.02
C LEU A 9 22.76 -80.90 23.91
N THR A 10 22.67 -79.75 23.18
CA THR A 10 22.18 -79.49 21.77
C THR A 10 20.70 -79.69 21.31
N LEU A 11 20.20 -79.16 20.15
CA LEU A 11 20.13 -77.81 19.48
C LEU A 11 19.50 -77.91 18.04
N ILE A 12 18.59 -77.00 17.59
CA ILE A 12 18.28 -76.62 16.15
C ILE A 12 17.67 -77.69 15.17
N ILE A 13 16.90 -77.41 14.08
CA ILE A 13 15.87 -76.39 13.73
C ILE A 13 14.97 -76.85 12.52
N ALA A 14 14.22 -75.96 11.86
CA ALA A 14 13.20 -76.11 10.76
C ALA A 14 13.67 -76.51 9.32
N LEU A 15 12.73 -76.82 8.39
CA LEU A 15 12.46 -76.10 7.09
C LEU A 15 11.30 -76.68 6.21
N THR A 16 10.71 -75.85 5.31
CA THR A 16 9.92 -76.15 4.06
C THR A 16 8.53 -76.84 4.10
N LEU A 17 7.62 -76.76 3.09
CA LEU A 17 7.22 -75.71 2.11
C LEU A 17 5.97 -76.19 1.25
N VAL A 18 4.94 -75.33 1.07
CA VAL A 18 4.12 -75.11 -0.18
C VAL A 18 3.06 -76.10 -0.78
N LEU A 19 1.99 -75.46 -1.28
CA LEU A 19 1.04 -75.77 -2.40
C LEU A 19 -0.38 -76.37 -2.17
N THR A 20 -1.20 -76.14 -3.19
CA THR A 20 -2.67 -75.96 -3.23
C THR A 20 -3.40 -77.07 -4.00
N LEU A 21 -4.75 -77.10 -3.91
CA LEU A 21 -5.64 -77.12 -5.08
C LEU A 21 -7.11 -76.86 -4.69
N ALA A 22 -7.91 -76.38 -5.64
CA ALA A 22 -9.29 -75.95 -5.45
C ALA A 22 -10.27 -76.73 -6.34
N VAL A 23 -11.54 -76.82 -5.92
CA VAL A 23 -12.66 -77.22 -6.81
C VAL A 23 -13.86 -76.30 -6.55
N THR A 24 -14.36 -75.70 -7.63
CA THR A 24 -15.53 -74.80 -7.67
C THR A 24 -16.83 -75.59 -7.86
N GLY A 25 -17.93 -75.11 -7.26
CA GLY A 25 -19.28 -75.60 -7.50
C GLY A 25 -20.32 -74.50 -7.28
N CYS A 26 -20.91 -73.97 -8.35
CA CYS A 26 -21.88 -72.87 -8.29
C CYS A 26 -23.32 -73.37 -8.20
N ALA A 27 -24.13 -72.73 -7.35
CA ALA A 27 -25.59 -72.78 -7.43
C ALA A 27 -26.21 -71.42 -7.08
N PHE A 28 -26.98 -70.87 -8.03
CA PHE A 28 -27.91 -69.74 -7.86
C PHE A 28 -29.07 -70.17 -6.91
N LYS A 29 -29.77 -69.34 -6.13
CA LYS A 29 -29.77 -67.87 -5.96
C LYS A 29 -30.50 -67.54 -4.64
N GLN A 30 -29.95 -66.70 -3.77
CA GLN A 30 -30.77 -65.95 -2.79
C GLN A 30 -30.15 -64.57 -2.52
N LYS A 31 -31.00 -63.55 -2.48
CA LYS A 31 -30.61 -62.13 -2.43
C LYS A 31 -30.22 -61.77 -0.99
N LYS A 32 -28.93 -61.54 -0.73
CA LYS A 32 -28.44 -60.94 0.53
C LYS A 32 -27.96 -59.51 0.28
N THR A 33 -28.17 -58.69 1.30
CA THR A 33 -27.87 -57.25 1.30
C THR A 33 -26.38 -57.03 1.54
N ASP A 34 -25.71 -56.26 0.68
CA ASP A 34 -24.35 -55.80 0.95
C ASP A 34 -24.37 -54.70 2.02
N GLN A 35 -23.63 -54.91 3.11
CA GLN A 35 -23.26 -53.85 4.05
C GLN A 35 -21.78 -53.49 3.90
N ASN A 36 -21.46 -52.76 2.84
CA ASN A 36 -20.25 -51.95 2.80
C ASN A 36 -20.58 -50.54 3.30
N GLY A 37 -20.63 -50.39 4.63
CA GLY A 37 -20.57 -49.06 5.25
C GLY A 37 -19.16 -48.48 5.06
N PRO A 38 -19.01 -47.17 4.80
CA PRO A 38 -17.69 -46.55 4.65
C PRO A 38 -16.90 -46.64 5.96
N VAL A 39 -15.63 -47.02 5.86
CA VAL A 39 -14.68 -47.00 6.98
C VAL A 39 -14.42 -45.54 7.36
N ILE A 40 -14.82 -45.15 8.57
CA ILE A 40 -14.57 -43.81 9.11
C ILE A 40 -13.20 -43.82 9.79
N ASP A 41 -12.22 -43.13 9.20
CA ASP A 41 -10.87 -42.97 9.75
C ASP A 41 -10.91 -41.98 10.94
N PRO A 42 -10.57 -42.40 12.18
CA PRO A 42 -10.78 -41.59 13.38
C PRO A 42 -9.61 -40.63 13.64
N LYS A 43 -9.28 -39.77 12.67
CA LYS A 43 -8.39 -38.62 12.88
C LYS A 43 -9.25 -37.37 13.14
N PRO A 44 -9.20 -36.75 14.32
CA PRO A 44 -9.90 -35.50 14.55
C PRO A 44 -9.41 -34.45 13.55
N SER A 45 -10.31 -34.00 12.66
CA SER A 45 -10.03 -32.85 11.81
C SER A 45 -9.97 -31.62 12.71
N GLN A 46 -8.76 -31.26 13.13
CA GLN A 46 -8.53 -30.07 13.95
C GLN A 46 -9.12 -28.86 13.22
N GLU A 47 -10.07 -28.18 13.86
CA GLU A 47 -10.73 -27.00 13.31
C GLU A 47 -9.67 -26.00 12.87
N LYS A 48 -9.85 -25.34 11.73
CA LYS A 48 -8.91 -24.32 11.23
C LYS A 48 -9.57 -22.95 11.24
N VAL A 49 -8.75 -21.92 11.41
CA VAL A 49 -9.14 -20.52 11.19
C VAL A 49 -8.29 -19.93 10.08
N THR A 50 -8.89 -19.02 9.32
CA THR A 50 -8.23 -18.22 8.29
C THR A 50 -8.29 -16.76 8.71
N PHE A 51 -7.20 -16.03 8.54
CA PHE A 51 -7.12 -14.59 8.77
C PHE A 51 -6.03 -13.97 7.90
N THR A 52 -6.14 -12.67 7.62
CA THR A 52 -5.10 -11.93 6.89
C THR A 52 -4.04 -11.42 7.86
N LEU A 53 -2.77 -11.58 7.48
CA LEU A 53 -1.61 -11.02 8.16
C LEU A 53 -1.00 -9.92 7.30
N TYR A 54 -0.68 -8.78 7.90
CA TYR A 54 -0.12 -7.64 7.18
C TYR A 54 1.40 -7.56 7.33
N PHE A 55 2.12 -7.77 6.23
CA PHE A 55 3.59 -7.69 6.15
C PHE A 55 4.03 -6.53 5.25
N ALA A 56 5.26 -6.06 5.34
CA ALA A 56 5.72 -4.96 4.48
C ALA A 56 5.95 -5.44 3.03
N ASP A 57 5.80 -4.53 2.06
CA ASP A 57 6.37 -4.72 0.72
C ASP A 57 7.90 -4.53 0.71
N GLN A 58 8.53 -4.80 -0.45
CA GLN A 58 9.98 -4.72 -0.61
C GLN A 58 10.56 -3.30 -0.45
N GLU A 59 9.72 -2.27 -0.55
CA GLU A 59 10.11 -0.85 -0.49
C GLU A 59 9.74 -0.22 0.87
N ALA A 60 9.11 -1.00 1.77
CA ALA A 60 8.52 -0.54 3.03
C ALA A 60 7.52 0.62 2.87
N MET A 61 6.83 0.68 1.72
CA MET A 61 5.83 1.70 1.40
C MET A 61 4.44 1.31 1.90
N TYR A 62 4.06 0.05 1.73
CA TYR A 62 2.76 -0.47 2.14
C TYR A 62 2.86 -1.79 2.90
N LEU A 63 1.83 -2.05 3.68
CA LEU A 63 1.51 -3.34 4.26
C LEU A 63 0.67 -4.16 3.27
N LYS A 64 1.13 -5.32 2.86
CA LYS A 64 0.41 -6.25 2.00
C LYS A 64 -0.20 -7.39 2.82
N GLY A 65 -1.37 -7.84 2.39
CA GLY A 65 -2.13 -8.90 3.05
C GLY A 65 -1.69 -10.29 2.60
N GLU A 66 -1.49 -11.18 3.56
CA GLU A 66 -1.29 -12.61 3.34
C GLU A 66 -2.36 -13.40 4.10
N GLU A 67 -3.22 -14.14 3.40
CA GLU A 67 -4.13 -15.09 4.05
C GLU A 67 -3.34 -16.25 4.67
N ARG A 68 -3.44 -16.42 5.99
CA ARG A 68 -2.84 -17.54 6.72
C ARG A 68 -3.95 -18.46 7.25
N ILE A 69 -3.78 -19.77 7.01
CA ILE A 69 -4.70 -20.81 7.50
C ILE A 69 -3.99 -21.63 8.59
N VAL A 70 -4.42 -21.50 9.84
CA VAL A 70 -3.82 -22.20 10.98
C VAL A 70 -4.80 -23.15 11.67
N PRO A 71 -4.32 -24.24 12.30
CA PRO A 71 -5.14 -25.00 13.24
C PRO A 71 -5.57 -24.10 14.41
N LYS A 72 -6.87 -24.07 14.69
CA LYS A 72 -7.46 -23.30 15.78
C LYS A 72 -7.00 -23.86 17.13
N GLY A 73 -6.57 -22.98 18.01
CA GLY A 73 -6.20 -23.29 19.39
C GLY A 73 -5.83 -22.01 20.15
N GLY A 74 -6.43 -21.80 21.32
CA GLY A 74 -6.24 -20.56 22.09
C GLY A 74 -6.97 -19.34 21.49
N SER A 75 -6.46 -18.15 21.78
CA SER A 75 -7.02 -16.88 21.29
C SER A 75 -6.66 -16.62 19.82
N ILE A 76 -7.62 -16.15 19.02
CA ILE A 76 -7.38 -15.76 17.63
C ILE A 76 -6.39 -14.59 17.55
N ALA A 77 -6.50 -13.61 18.46
CA ALA A 77 -5.57 -12.48 18.53
C ALA A 77 -4.13 -12.93 18.81
N GLU A 78 -3.94 -13.89 19.72
CA GLU A 78 -2.62 -14.46 20.02
C GLU A 78 -2.07 -15.25 18.83
N LEU A 79 -2.91 -16.04 18.15
CA LEU A 79 -2.51 -16.75 16.93
C LEU A 79 -2.01 -15.75 15.87
N MET A 80 -2.78 -14.71 15.57
CA MET A 80 -2.43 -13.72 14.54
C MET A 80 -1.07 -13.07 14.82
N VAL A 81 -0.79 -12.67 16.07
CA VAL A 81 0.51 -12.07 16.43
C VAL A 81 1.66 -13.10 16.41
N ASN A 82 1.41 -14.35 16.83
CA ASN A 82 2.42 -15.40 16.73
C ASN A 82 2.73 -15.80 15.28
N GLU A 83 1.77 -15.75 14.36
CA GLU A 83 2.04 -15.95 12.93
C GLU A 83 2.77 -14.74 12.31
N LEU A 84 2.48 -13.49 12.72
CA LEU A 84 3.29 -12.32 12.32
C LEU A 84 4.76 -12.48 12.72
N ILE A 85 5.05 -12.98 13.93
CA ILE A 85 6.42 -13.22 14.41
C ILE A 85 7.17 -14.23 13.53
N LYS A 86 6.48 -15.21 12.93
CA LYS A 86 7.10 -16.18 12.01
C LYS A 86 7.51 -15.55 10.67
N GLY A 87 6.94 -14.40 10.32
CA GLY A 87 7.14 -13.73 9.03
C GLY A 87 6.24 -14.28 7.90
N PRO A 88 6.32 -13.65 6.71
CA PRO A 88 5.52 -14.01 5.55
C PRO A 88 5.94 -15.37 4.94
N GLU A 89 4.99 -16.03 4.31
CA GLU A 89 5.20 -17.22 3.47
C GLU A 89 5.19 -16.87 1.96
N LEU A 90 4.57 -15.75 1.56
CA LEU A 90 4.51 -15.30 0.17
C LEU A 90 5.79 -14.56 -0.28
N PRO A 91 6.25 -14.78 -1.54
CA PRO A 91 7.38 -14.05 -2.09
C PRO A 91 7.04 -12.57 -2.32
N GLY A 92 8.03 -11.70 -2.13
CA GLY A 92 7.87 -10.25 -2.29
C GLY A 92 7.35 -9.52 -1.05
N LEU A 93 7.08 -10.24 0.04
CA LEU A 93 6.77 -9.68 1.35
C LEU A 93 8.01 -9.67 2.25
N VAL A 94 8.07 -8.71 3.17
CA VAL A 94 9.17 -8.50 4.13
C VAL A 94 8.63 -8.60 5.55
N ALA A 95 9.34 -9.35 6.39
CA ALA A 95 8.99 -9.53 7.80
C ALA A 95 8.95 -8.19 8.55
N THR A 96 7.94 -8.03 9.40
CA THR A 96 7.67 -6.79 10.16
C THR A 96 7.98 -6.92 11.65
N ILE A 97 8.32 -8.11 12.13
CA ILE A 97 8.76 -8.37 13.51
C ILE A 97 10.06 -9.20 13.45
N PRO A 98 11.09 -8.91 14.28
CA PRO A 98 12.26 -9.78 14.40
C PRO A 98 11.85 -11.17 14.88
N LYS A 99 12.28 -12.23 14.18
CA LYS A 99 11.86 -13.63 14.44
C LYS A 99 12.22 -14.17 15.84
N GLU A 100 13.16 -13.53 16.54
CA GLU A 100 13.53 -13.86 17.93
C GLU A 100 12.54 -13.29 18.97
N THR A 101 11.66 -12.38 18.56
CA THR A 101 10.59 -11.81 19.39
C THR A 101 9.66 -12.90 19.90
N LYS A 102 9.19 -12.75 21.14
CA LYS A 102 8.12 -13.57 21.71
C LYS A 102 6.93 -12.71 22.09
N LEU A 103 5.72 -13.21 21.84
CA LEU A 103 4.53 -12.72 22.52
C LEU A 103 4.56 -13.28 23.96
N LEU A 104 4.60 -12.39 24.96
CA LEU A 104 4.57 -12.76 26.37
C LEU A 104 3.14 -12.85 26.90
N SER A 105 2.27 -11.91 26.49
CA SER A 105 0.83 -11.94 26.75
C SER A 105 0.06 -11.02 25.79
N LEU A 106 -1.23 -11.30 25.60
CA LEU A 106 -2.16 -10.41 24.90
C LEU A 106 -3.48 -10.33 25.67
N GLU A 107 -3.84 -9.14 26.15
CA GLU A 107 -5.11 -8.91 26.86
C GLU A 107 -5.99 -7.91 26.11
N ILE A 108 -7.28 -8.20 25.92
CA ILE A 108 -8.23 -7.28 25.30
C ILE A 108 -9.13 -6.69 26.38
N LYS A 109 -9.11 -5.37 26.53
CA LYS A 109 -9.90 -4.64 27.54
C LYS A 109 -10.43 -3.33 26.96
N ASN A 110 -11.74 -3.12 27.05
CA ASN A 110 -12.43 -1.90 26.61
C ASN A 110 -12.10 -1.46 25.17
N GLY A 111 -11.95 -2.42 24.25
CA GLY A 111 -11.59 -2.14 22.85
C GLY A 111 -10.08 -1.95 22.59
N VAL A 112 -9.23 -2.08 23.60
CA VAL A 112 -7.77 -1.97 23.47
C VAL A 112 -7.14 -3.36 23.68
N ALA A 113 -6.33 -3.81 22.72
CA ALA A 113 -5.47 -4.97 22.88
C ALA A 113 -4.10 -4.54 23.43
N TYR A 114 -3.74 -5.03 24.60
CA TYR A 114 -2.47 -4.82 25.27
C TYR A 114 -1.54 -5.96 24.85
N VAL A 115 -0.64 -5.68 23.91
CA VAL A 115 0.26 -6.68 23.30
C VAL A 115 1.63 -6.55 23.95
N ASN A 116 1.99 -7.52 24.76
CA ASN A 116 3.23 -7.54 25.52
C ASN A 116 4.27 -8.42 24.83
N PHE A 117 5.33 -7.81 24.34
CA PHE A 117 6.41 -8.48 23.63
C PHE A 117 7.66 -8.64 24.51
N SER A 118 8.49 -9.62 24.19
CA SER A 118 9.84 -9.69 24.73
C SER A 118 10.73 -8.59 24.14
N LYS A 119 11.78 -8.22 24.88
CA LYS A 119 12.72 -7.15 24.52
C LYS A 119 13.32 -7.26 23.11
N GLU A 120 13.39 -8.46 22.53
CA GLU A 120 13.97 -8.71 21.21
C GLU A 120 13.28 -7.93 20.08
N ILE A 121 11.98 -7.59 20.22
CA ILE A 121 11.28 -6.74 19.25
C ILE A 121 11.89 -5.34 19.12
N LYS A 122 12.62 -4.90 20.16
CA LYS A 122 13.35 -3.63 20.21
C LYS A 122 14.83 -3.83 19.94
N THR A 123 15.49 -4.80 20.59
CA THR A 123 16.95 -4.97 20.49
C THR A 123 17.42 -5.56 19.16
N ASN A 124 16.58 -6.35 18.49
CA ASN A 124 16.90 -7.00 17.22
C ASN A 124 16.17 -6.32 16.04
N HIS A 125 15.58 -5.16 16.28
CA HIS A 125 14.89 -4.37 15.26
C HIS A 125 15.88 -3.77 14.26
N TRP A 126 15.53 -3.79 12.97
CA TRP A 126 16.33 -3.18 11.90
C TRP A 126 16.36 -1.65 11.96
N GLY A 127 15.44 -1.03 12.70
CA GLY A 127 15.37 0.42 12.90
C GLY A 127 14.84 1.19 11.69
N GLY A 128 15.06 2.50 11.73
CA GLY A 128 14.57 3.44 10.72
C GLY A 128 13.07 3.75 10.87
N SER A 129 12.66 4.96 10.51
CA SER A 129 11.27 5.40 10.60
C SER A 129 10.31 4.52 9.79
N ALA A 130 10.67 4.14 8.56
CA ALA A 130 9.88 3.23 7.75
C ALA A 130 9.74 1.83 8.39
N GLY A 131 10.83 1.27 8.91
CA GLY A 131 10.83 -0.03 9.58
C GLY A 131 9.97 -0.05 10.85
N GLU A 132 10.04 1.02 11.64
CA GLU A 132 9.18 1.24 12.80
C GLU A 132 7.70 1.36 12.40
N THR A 133 7.36 2.18 11.40
CA THR A 133 5.99 2.30 10.88
C THR A 133 5.42 0.96 10.44
N MET A 134 6.19 0.18 9.67
CA MET A 134 5.76 -1.16 9.24
C MET A 134 5.56 -2.11 10.42
N THR A 135 6.41 -2.07 11.44
CA THR A 135 6.29 -2.92 12.65
C THR A 135 5.03 -2.59 13.45
N VAL A 136 4.81 -1.30 13.73
CA VAL A 136 3.63 -0.82 14.44
C VAL A 136 2.37 -1.22 13.69
N PHE A 137 2.20 -0.75 12.45
CA PHE A 137 0.93 -0.91 11.75
C PHE A 137 0.69 -2.31 11.20
N SER A 138 1.72 -3.15 11.04
CA SER A 138 1.56 -4.59 10.81
C SER A 138 0.75 -5.22 11.95
N VAL A 139 1.14 -5.02 13.20
CA VAL A 139 0.43 -5.55 14.36
C VAL A 139 -0.95 -4.88 14.52
N VAL A 140 -1.02 -3.54 14.41
CA VAL A 140 -2.26 -2.80 14.64
C VAL A 140 -3.33 -3.12 13.60
N ASN A 141 -3.00 -3.14 12.30
CA ASN A 141 -3.95 -3.48 11.24
C ASN A 141 -4.32 -4.96 11.26
N THR A 142 -3.38 -5.85 11.60
CA THR A 142 -3.67 -7.28 11.74
C THR A 142 -4.69 -7.50 12.86
N LEU A 143 -4.46 -6.99 14.07
CA LEU A 143 -5.39 -7.14 15.18
C LEU A 143 -6.70 -6.34 14.99
N GLY A 144 -6.66 -5.21 14.29
CA GLY A 144 -7.83 -4.36 14.01
C GLY A 144 -8.93 -5.01 13.16
N GLN A 145 -8.66 -6.18 12.55
CA GLN A 145 -9.67 -7.00 11.89
C GLN A 145 -10.68 -7.62 12.88
N LEU A 146 -10.28 -7.83 14.13
CA LEU A 146 -11.16 -8.39 15.17
C LEU A 146 -12.15 -7.31 15.64
N PRO A 147 -13.48 -7.51 15.52
CA PRO A 147 -14.47 -6.47 15.83
C PRO A 147 -14.42 -5.92 17.26
N GLU A 148 -13.89 -6.68 18.21
CA GLU A 148 -13.66 -6.30 19.61
C GLU A 148 -12.40 -5.45 19.82
N ILE A 149 -11.48 -5.39 18.85
CA ILE A 149 -10.26 -4.56 18.92
C ILE A 149 -10.50 -3.27 18.13
N LYS A 150 -10.16 -2.15 18.75
CA LYS A 150 -10.22 -0.79 18.17
C LYS A 150 -8.87 -0.08 18.26
N LYS A 151 -8.05 -0.43 19.26
CA LYS A 151 -6.68 0.08 19.42
C LYS A 151 -5.73 -1.02 19.88
N VAL A 152 -4.44 -0.83 19.65
CA VAL A 152 -3.36 -1.67 20.19
C VAL A 152 -2.41 -0.83 21.05
N GLN A 153 -2.19 -1.26 22.29
CA GLN A 153 -1.15 -0.74 23.17
C GLN A 153 0.02 -1.72 23.17
N PHE A 154 1.22 -1.24 22.85
CA PHE A 154 2.45 -2.03 22.95
C PHE A 154 3.01 -1.98 24.37
N LEU A 155 3.53 -3.11 24.85
CA LEU A 155 4.31 -3.24 26.08
C LEU A 155 5.55 -4.09 25.80
N ILE A 156 6.63 -3.82 26.54
CA ILE A 156 7.88 -4.57 26.48
C ILE A 156 8.18 -5.10 27.87
N GLU A 157 8.26 -6.43 28.03
CA GLU A 157 8.48 -7.08 29.34
C GLU A 157 7.47 -6.63 30.42
N GLY A 158 6.22 -6.37 30.02
CA GLY A 158 5.11 -5.94 30.89
C GLY A 158 4.97 -4.42 31.06
N GLU A 159 5.94 -3.62 30.60
CA GLU A 159 5.97 -2.17 30.82
C GLU A 159 5.65 -1.36 29.55
N LYS A 160 4.95 -0.23 29.70
CA LYS A 160 4.89 0.78 28.64
C LYS A 160 6.24 1.49 28.55
N GLN A 161 6.75 1.71 27.34
CA GLN A 161 7.93 2.53 27.10
C GLN A 161 7.59 3.68 26.14
N GLU A 162 8.20 4.84 26.37
CA GLU A 162 8.23 5.92 25.39
C GLU A 162 9.17 5.55 24.24
N ALA A 163 8.80 5.92 23.01
CA ALA A 163 9.57 5.72 21.79
C ALA A 163 10.27 4.34 21.70
N ILE A 164 9.49 3.25 21.72
CA ILE A 164 10.03 1.86 21.69
C ILE A 164 11.07 1.70 20.57
N TRP A 165 10.80 2.23 19.37
CA TRP A 165 11.69 2.15 18.20
C TRP A 165 12.25 3.51 17.71
N GLY A 166 11.77 4.63 18.27
CA GLY A 166 12.44 5.94 18.20
C GLY A 166 11.60 7.11 17.70
N HIS A 167 10.62 6.91 16.82
CA HIS A 167 9.89 7.99 16.16
C HIS A 167 8.44 8.16 16.64
N TYR A 168 7.76 7.09 17.05
CA TYR A 168 6.39 7.18 17.58
C TYR A 168 6.35 7.31 19.11
N TYR A 169 5.40 8.12 19.59
CA TYR A 169 5.07 8.18 21.01
C TYR A 169 4.22 6.97 21.42
N THR A 170 4.84 5.94 21.96
CA THR A 170 4.25 4.61 22.25
C THR A 170 3.57 4.47 23.61
N LEU A 171 3.45 5.54 24.40
CA LEU A 171 2.77 5.51 25.70
C LEU A 171 1.23 5.49 25.57
N GLU A 172 0.68 5.79 24.39
CA GLU A 172 -0.75 5.71 24.09
C GLU A 172 -1.08 4.60 23.06
N PRO A 173 -2.32 4.09 23.02
CA PRO A 173 -2.71 3.04 22.06
C PRO A 173 -2.92 3.57 20.63
N PHE A 174 -2.46 2.80 19.65
CA PHE A 174 -2.58 3.08 18.21
C PHE A 174 -3.90 2.55 17.65
N GLU A 175 -4.58 3.35 16.83
CA GLU A 175 -5.71 2.90 16.00
C GLU A 175 -5.20 2.27 14.70
N PRO A 176 -5.91 1.29 14.10
CA PRO A 176 -5.62 0.81 12.75
C PRO A 176 -5.57 1.96 11.74
N ASP A 177 -4.60 1.92 10.85
CA ASP A 177 -4.52 2.80 9.68
C ASP A 177 -4.60 1.98 8.39
N PRO A 178 -5.82 1.77 7.84
CA PRO A 178 -6.01 1.08 6.57
C PRO A 178 -5.35 1.79 5.37
N LYS A 179 -4.90 3.04 5.50
CA LYS A 179 -4.20 3.76 4.42
C LYS A 179 -2.83 3.14 4.15
N LEU A 180 -2.20 2.56 5.17
CA LEU A 180 -0.94 1.83 5.05
C LEU A 180 -1.11 0.44 4.42
N ILE A 181 -2.33 -0.12 4.40
CA ILE A 181 -2.60 -1.37 3.68
C ILE A 181 -2.56 -1.09 2.17
N SER A 182 -1.88 -1.94 1.42
CA SER A 182 -1.72 -1.85 -0.03
C SER A 182 -3.08 -1.80 -0.72
N PRO A 183 -3.30 -0.94 -1.74
CA PRO A 183 -4.60 -0.79 -2.38
C PRO A 183 -5.21 -2.08 -2.95
N THR A 184 -4.40 -3.09 -3.28
CA THR A 184 -4.86 -4.37 -3.80
C THR A 184 -5.44 -5.32 -2.75
N ASP A 185 -5.13 -5.10 -1.47
CA ASP A 185 -5.32 -6.11 -0.41
C ASP A 185 -6.35 -5.68 0.65
N ARG A 186 -7.15 -4.64 0.34
CA ARG A 186 -8.19 -4.10 1.23
C ARG A 186 -9.52 -4.84 1.01
N GLU A 187 -10.11 -5.41 2.05
CA GLU A 187 -11.41 -6.09 1.94
C GLU A 187 -12.55 -5.15 1.49
N PRO A 188 -13.42 -5.57 0.55
CA PRO A 188 -14.58 -4.81 0.12
C PRO A 188 -15.71 -4.86 1.16
N GLY A 189 -15.59 -4.05 2.23
CA GLY A 189 -16.62 -3.96 3.27
C GLY A 189 -16.31 -3.01 4.43
N GLN A 190 -15.05 -2.67 4.68
CA GLN A 190 -14.70 -1.61 5.62
C GLN A 190 -14.99 -0.24 4.98
N ASN A 191 -16.19 0.29 5.22
CA ASN A 191 -16.67 1.58 4.71
C ASN A 191 -15.96 2.80 5.34
N GLY A 192 -14.65 2.91 5.16
CA GLY A 192 -14.04 4.19 4.84
C GLY A 192 -13.98 4.28 3.33
N VAL A 193 -14.54 5.33 2.72
CA VAL A 193 -14.42 5.56 1.27
C VAL A 193 -12.94 5.49 0.91
N SER A 194 -12.59 4.67 -0.08
CA SER A 194 -11.23 4.56 -0.58
C SER A 194 -10.84 5.87 -1.26
N GLU A 195 -10.40 6.86 -0.48
CA GLU A 195 -9.46 7.87 -0.96
C GLU A 195 -8.18 7.08 -1.34
N GLU A 196 -8.14 6.68 -2.61
CA GLU A 196 -6.91 6.52 -3.38
C GLU A 196 -5.94 7.60 -2.91
N LEU A 197 -4.74 7.21 -2.45
CA LEU A 197 -3.80 8.17 -1.87
C LEU A 197 -3.40 9.16 -2.96
N ILE A 198 -4.04 10.33 -2.98
CA ILE A 198 -3.97 11.24 -4.12
C ILE A 198 -2.55 11.79 -4.19
N LYS A 199 -1.84 11.44 -5.26
CA LYS A 199 -0.46 11.85 -5.53
C LYS A 199 -0.44 13.13 -6.36
N PRO A 200 0.64 13.92 -6.32
CA PRO A 200 0.79 15.08 -7.20
C PRO A 200 0.64 14.73 -8.69
N GLY A 201 1.07 13.54 -9.10
CA GLY A 201 0.91 13.03 -10.47
C GLY A 201 -0.54 12.90 -10.94
N ASP A 202 -1.48 12.64 -10.04
CA ASP A 202 -2.91 12.44 -10.39
C ASP A 202 -3.57 13.76 -10.85
N PHE A 203 -2.92 14.89 -10.60
CA PHE A 203 -3.28 16.23 -11.09
C PHE A 203 -2.56 16.60 -12.38
N PHE A 204 -1.85 15.66 -13.02
CA PHE A 204 -1.14 15.85 -14.28
C PHE A 204 -1.31 14.59 -15.15
N PRO A 205 -2.49 14.37 -15.78
CA PRO A 205 -2.76 13.19 -16.60
C PRO A 205 -2.05 13.30 -17.96
N LEU A 206 -0.73 13.08 -17.91
CA LEU A 206 0.22 13.32 -19.00
C LEU A 206 0.32 12.13 -19.96
N THR A 207 -0.81 11.51 -20.32
CA THR A 207 -0.88 10.52 -21.42
C THR A 207 -0.57 11.21 -22.75
N GLN A 208 0.25 10.60 -23.60
CA GLN A 208 0.54 11.12 -24.93
C GLN A 208 -0.74 11.31 -25.77
N GLY A 209 -0.87 12.45 -26.45
CA GLY A 209 -2.07 12.85 -27.19
C GLY A 209 -3.20 13.43 -26.35
N SER A 210 -3.00 13.64 -25.04
CA SER A 210 -3.90 14.45 -24.21
C SER A 210 -3.73 15.94 -24.52
N THR A 211 -4.82 16.68 -24.58
CA THR A 211 -4.88 18.10 -24.96
C THR A 211 -5.76 18.94 -24.05
N TRP A 212 -5.45 20.24 -23.95
CA TRP A 212 -6.23 21.25 -23.23
C TRP A 212 -6.26 22.56 -24.01
N GLN A 213 -7.35 23.30 -23.89
CA GLN A 213 -7.53 24.65 -24.43
C GLN A 213 -8.09 25.56 -23.33
N TYR A 214 -7.45 26.72 -23.14
CA TYR A 214 -7.80 27.71 -22.12
C TYR A 214 -8.19 29.03 -22.80
N LEU A 215 -9.31 29.61 -22.36
CA LEU A 215 -9.70 30.95 -22.73
C LEU A 215 -9.11 31.95 -21.73
N GLY A 216 -8.50 33.00 -22.27
CA GLY A 216 -7.85 34.04 -21.49
C GLY A 216 -8.60 35.37 -21.47
N GLU A 217 -8.56 36.06 -20.34
CA GLU A 217 -9.02 37.44 -20.20
C GLU A 217 -7.91 38.30 -19.58
N GLY A 218 -7.87 39.59 -19.92
CA GLY A 218 -6.93 40.57 -19.35
C GLY A 218 -5.65 40.80 -20.16
N MET A 219 -5.12 39.81 -20.89
CA MET A 219 -4.04 40.00 -21.88
C MET A 219 -4.14 39.03 -23.06
N GLU A 220 -3.52 39.38 -24.18
CA GLU A 220 -3.55 38.57 -25.42
C GLU A 220 -2.94 37.16 -25.24
N TYR A 221 -1.87 37.04 -24.45
CA TYR A 221 -1.18 35.77 -24.15
C TYR A 221 -1.83 34.94 -23.04
N ALA A 222 -3.01 35.32 -22.54
CA ALA A 222 -3.71 34.61 -21.48
C ALA A 222 -4.46 33.37 -21.98
N SER A 223 -4.79 33.32 -23.27
CA SER A 223 -5.34 32.12 -23.92
C SER A 223 -4.20 31.20 -24.33
N PHE A 224 -4.33 29.89 -24.14
CA PHE A 224 -3.33 28.93 -24.62
C PHE A 224 -3.89 27.54 -24.86
N THR A 225 -3.19 26.75 -25.66
CA THR A 225 -3.42 25.31 -25.83
C THR A 225 -2.20 24.53 -25.33
N ARG A 226 -2.43 23.34 -24.77
CA ARG A 226 -1.37 22.41 -24.37
C ARG A 226 -1.65 21.03 -24.93
N GLU A 227 -0.60 20.32 -25.37
CA GLU A 227 -0.65 18.93 -25.85
C GLU A 227 0.52 18.13 -25.27
N VAL A 228 0.28 16.87 -24.88
CA VAL A 228 1.35 15.91 -24.54
C VAL A 228 1.87 15.25 -25.81
N LEU A 229 3.09 15.57 -26.21
CA LEU A 229 3.69 15.06 -27.45
C LEU A 229 4.39 13.71 -27.27
N TYR A 230 5.02 13.50 -26.11
CA TYR A 230 5.78 12.29 -25.78
C TYR A 230 5.59 11.95 -24.30
N ALA A 231 5.45 10.68 -23.96
CA ALA A 231 5.46 10.20 -22.57
C ALA A 231 6.19 8.85 -22.47
N GLU A 232 7.08 8.72 -21.48
CA GLU A 232 7.86 7.50 -21.25
C GLU A 232 8.20 7.37 -19.75
N GLY A 233 7.85 6.22 -19.16
CA GLY A 233 8.09 5.95 -17.74
C GLY A 233 7.47 7.01 -16.83
N ASN A 234 8.30 7.74 -16.09
CA ASN A 234 7.88 8.81 -15.19
C ASN A 234 8.10 10.23 -15.76
N LYS A 235 8.37 10.36 -17.07
CA LYS A 235 8.53 11.64 -17.75
C LYS A 235 7.50 11.82 -18.86
N ALA A 236 7.11 13.07 -19.09
CA ALA A 236 6.30 13.44 -20.25
C ALA A 236 6.68 14.84 -20.73
N GLN A 237 6.53 15.08 -22.04
CA GLN A 237 6.79 16.34 -22.69
C GLN A 237 5.48 16.94 -23.19
N THR A 238 5.24 18.22 -22.90
CA THR A 238 4.17 18.99 -23.51
C THR A 238 4.69 20.11 -24.39
N SER A 239 3.95 20.38 -25.46
CA SER A 239 3.97 21.69 -26.13
C SER A 239 2.87 22.58 -25.58
N GLU A 240 3.15 23.85 -25.34
CA GLU A 240 2.20 24.90 -24.97
C GLU A 240 2.32 26.08 -25.94
N ASN A 241 1.20 26.48 -26.54
CA ASN A 241 1.09 27.60 -27.49
C ASN A 241 0.11 28.64 -26.93
N ASN A 242 0.58 29.87 -26.72
CA ASN A 242 -0.22 30.99 -26.18
C ASN A 242 -0.60 32.07 -27.21
N GLY A 243 -0.51 31.75 -28.50
CA GLY A 243 -0.74 32.69 -29.60
C GLY A 243 0.44 33.61 -29.91
N GLY A 244 1.33 33.88 -28.95
CA GLY A 244 2.56 34.66 -29.15
C GLY A 244 3.80 33.80 -29.37
N THR A 245 3.88 32.64 -28.70
CA THR A 245 5.00 31.70 -28.81
C THR A 245 4.54 30.27 -28.57
N VAL A 246 5.37 29.31 -28.98
CA VAL A 246 5.26 27.88 -28.64
C VAL A 246 6.42 27.53 -27.72
N SER A 247 6.17 26.70 -26.71
CA SER A 247 7.18 26.28 -25.75
C SER A 247 7.09 24.78 -25.43
N THR A 248 8.23 24.17 -25.19
CA THR A 248 8.36 22.78 -24.73
C THR A 248 8.64 22.76 -23.23
N SER A 249 7.95 21.89 -22.50
CA SER A 249 8.23 21.54 -21.10
C SER A 249 8.34 20.03 -20.94
N VAL A 250 9.37 19.54 -20.24
CA VAL A 250 9.43 18.14 -19.78
C VAL A 250 9.15 18.09 -18.28
N TYR A 251 8.17 17.27 -17.92
CA TYR A 251 7.75 16.95 -16.56
C TYR A 251 8.47 15.68 -16.11
N ARG A 252 8.87 15.64 -14.84
CA ARG A 252 9.24 14.43 -14.11
C ARG A 252 8.23 14.24 -12.98
N ILE A 253 7.67 13.04 -12.89
CA ILE A 253 6.68 12.64 -11.90
C ILE A 253 7.36 11.72 -10.88
N THR A 254 7.10 11.96 -9.60
CA THR A 254 7.46 11.05 -8.49
C THR A 254 6.24 10.89 -7.57
N PRO A 255 6.25 9.95 -6.60
CA PRO A 255 5.18 9.87 -5.60
C PRO A 255 4.95 11.18 -4.83
N ASP A 256 6.00 11.99 -4.67
CA ASP A 256 6.00 13.19 -3.83
C ASP A 256 5.90 14.52 -4.59
N ALA A 257 6.10 14.54 -5.92
CA ALA A 257 6.14 15.78 -6.69
C ALA A 257 5.84 15.61 -8.20
N VAL A 258 5.36 16.71 -8.79
CA VAL A 258 5.46 16.96 -10.24
C VAL A 258 6.38 18.16 -10.46
N THR A 259 7.44 17.94 -11.23
CA THR A 259 8.51 18.93 -11.46
C THR A 259 8.73 19.14 -12.95
N VAL A 260 8.77 20.38 -13.43
CA VAL A 260 9.31 20.68 -14.77
C VAL A 260 10.84 20.70 -14.66
N VAL A 261 11.47 19.86 -15.47
CA VAL A 261 12.92 19.59 -15.44
C VAL A 261 13.65 20.08 -16.69
N TYR A 262 12.89 20.34 -17.76
CA TYR A 262 13.36 20.96 -18.97
C TYR A 262 12.34 21.98 -19.46
N PHE A 263 12.82 23.15 -19.91
CA PHE A 263 12.02 24.17 -20.58
C PHE A 263 12.75 24.75 -21.79
N GLN A 264 12.05 24.94 -22.90
CA GLN A 264 12.52 25.68 -24.07
C GLN A 264 11.38 26.56 -24.59
N GLY A 265 11.59 27.88 -24.67
CA GLY A 265 10.68 28.79 -25.37
C GLY A 265 10.99 28.88 -26.86
N GLU A 266 10.07 29.46 -27.65
CA GLU A 266 10.21 29.63 -29.11
C GLU A 266 10.46 28.31 -29.87
N ASP A 267 9.87 27.21 -29.38
CA ASP A 267 10.03 25.85 -29.91
C ASP A 267 8.84 25.45 -30.80
N TYR A 268 8.82 25.99 -32.02
CA TYR A 268 7.72 25.81 -32.98
C TYR A 268 7.68 24.42 -33.67
N GLU A 269 8.79 23.67 -33.63
CA GLU A 269 8.90 22.31 -34.18
C GLU A 269 9.48 21.35 -33.11
N PRO A 270 8.72 21.08 -32.03
CA PRO A 270 9.22 20.43 -30.83
C PRO A 270 9.64 18.97 -31.09
N LYS A 271 10.92 18.68 -30.84
CA LYS A 271 11.49 17.32 -30.89
C LYS A 271 11.29 16.59 -29.56
N ASN A 272 11.53 15.29 -29.51
CA ASN A 272 11.51 14.55 -28.24
C ASN A 272 12.74 14.94 -27.38
N MET A 273 12.46 15.57 -26.24
CA MET A 273 13.42 16.08 -25.27
C MET A 273 13.36 15.36 -23.91
N LEU A 274 12.66 14.22 -23.80
CA LEU A 274 12.52 13.46 -22.53
C LEU A 274 13.89 13.13 -21.89
N ASN A 275 14.90 12.89 -22.75
CA ASN A 275 16.27 12.56 -22.37
C ASN A 275 17.27 13.72 -22.55
N ALA A 276 16.78 14.96 -22.73
CA ALA A 276 17.63 16.14 -22.76
C ALA A 276 18.25 16.43 -21.40
N HIS A 277 19.36 17.18 -21.39
CA HIS A 277 19.96 17.69 -20.16
C HIS A 277 18.99 18.66 -19.46
N GLU A 278 18.71 18.40 -18.19
CA GLU A 278 17.77 19.19 -17.38
C GLU A 278 18.30 20.63 -17.20
N ASN A 279 17.48 21.64 -17.44
CA ASN A 279 17.89 23.06 -17.43
C ASN A 279 17.06 23.92 -16.46
N ILE A 280 16.13 23.31 -15.73
CA ILE A 280 15.26 23.94 -14.73
C ILE A 280 14.88 22.89 -13.67
N ASN A 281 14.51 23.32 -12.46
CA ASN A 281 13.99 22.45 -11.41
C ASN A 281 12.77 23.10 -10.75
N LEU A 282 11.64 23.10 -11.45
CA LEU A 282 10.44 23.83 -11.08
C LEU A 282 9.37 22.88 -10.54
N VAL A 283 9.27 22.74 -9.22
CA VAL A 283 8.23 21.92 -8.57
C VAL A 283 6.89 22.63 -8.68
N LEU A 284 5.93 22.05 -9.42
CA LEU A 284 4.60 22.61 -9.65
C LEU A 284 3.60 22.21 -8.57
N LEU A 285 3.69 20.98 -8.08
CA LEU A 285 2.84 20.44 -7.02
C LEU A 285 3.65 19.42 -6.20
N LYS A 286 3.49 19.45 -4.88
CA LYS A 286 4.29 18.66 -3.94
C LYS A 286 3.42 18.07 -2.83
N ALA A 287 3.70 16.82 -2.44
CA ALA A 287 3.10 16.18 -1.28
C ALA A 287 3.62 16.78 0.05
N PRO A 288 2.86 16.71 1.16
CA PRO A 288 1.46 16.28 1.23
C PRO A 288 0.49 17.27 0.57
N LEU A 289 -0.59 16.77 -0.05
CA LEU A 289 -1.58 17.58 -0.76
C LEU A 289 -2.61 18.21 0.19
N GLN A 290 -2.14 19.02 1.14
CA GLN A 290 -2.97 19.64 2.18
C GLN A 290 -2.67 21.14 2.35
N PRO A 291 -3.63 21.94 2.85
CA PRO A 291 -3.43 23.35 3.13
C PRO A 291 -2.22 23.61 4.02
N GLY A 292 -1.46 24.66 3.72
CA GLY A 292 -0.25 25.05 4.44
C GLY A 292 1.03 24.31 4.03
N ASN A 293 0.99 23.33 3.11
CA ASN A 293 2.20 22.78 2.52
C ASN A 293 2.85 23.83 1.58
N LYS A 294 4.14 24.13 1.78
CA LYS A 294 4.88 25.17 1.05
C LYS A 294 6.21 24.67 0.51
N TRP A 295 6.61 25.24 -0.62
CA TRP A 295 7.94 25.05 -1.21
C TRP A 295 8.31 26.27 -2.06
N THR A 296 9.60 26.52 -2.26
CA THR A 296 10.10 27.75 -2.88
C THR A 296 11.11 27.38 -3.96
N ASP A 297 11.03 28.08 -5.10
CA ASP A 297 12.10 28.15 -6.10
C ASP A 297 12.82 29.51 -5.98
N ASP A 298 13.88 29.73 -6.76
CA ASP A 298 14.71 30.95 -6.70
C ASP A 298 13.95 32.28 -6.88
N ARG A 299 12.70 32.24 -7.35
CA ARG A 299 11.88 33.43 -7.69
C ARG A 299 10.52 33.47 -7.00
N PHE A 300 9.93 32.33 -6.65
CA PHE A 300 8.56 32.25 -6.13
C PHE A 300 8.39 31.21 -5.03
N THR A 301 7.59 31.56 -4.01
CA THR A 301 7.05 30.60 -3.04
C THR A 301 5.70 30.09 -3.52
N ARG A 302 5.53 28.76 -3.45
CA ARG A 302 4.28 28.04 -3.65
C ARG A 302 3.71 27.56 -2.32
N GLU A 303 2.39 27.62 -2.22
CA GLU A 303 1.63 27.14 -1.07
C GLU A 303 0.32 26.51 -1.56
N ILE A 304 0.01 25.30 -1.11
CA ILE A 304 -1.37 24.81 -1.17
C ILE A 304 -2.15 25.61 -0.13
N VAL A 305 -2.99 26.54 -0.58
CA VAL A 305 -3.77 27.41 0.32
C VAL A 305 -5.14 26.82 0.64
N GLU A 306 -5.66 25.97 -0.24
CA GLU A 306 -7.03 25.45 -0.13
C GLU A 306 -7.14 24.12 -0.90
N VAL A 307 -7.94 23.21 -0.39
CA VAL A 307 -8.31 21.95 -1.04
C VAL A 307 -9.83 21.79 -1.00
N LYS A 308 -10.35 20.91 -1.85
CA LYS A 308 -11.80 20.69 -2.01
C LYS A 308 -12.57 21.89 -2.59
N VAL A 309 -11.90 22.74 -3.37
CA VAL A 309 -12.46 23.96 -3.99
C VAL A 309 -13.31 23.62 -5.22
N SER A 310 -14.43 24.32 -5.42
CA SER A 310 -15.24 24.27 -6.65
C SER A 310 -14.82 25.35 -7.64
N VAL A 311 -14.58 24.98 -8.90
CA VAL A 311 -14.23 25.91 -9.99
C VAL A 311 -15.21 25.75 -11.14
N ASN A 312 -15.86 26.85 -11.56
CA ASN A 312 -16.68 26.88 -12.76
C ASN A 312 -15.83 27.30 -13.97
N THR A 313 -15.98 26.59 -15.07
CA THR A 313 -15.25 26.81 -16.33
C THR A 313 -16.17 26.57 -17.53
N PRO A 314 -15.84 27.03 -18.75
CA PRO A 314 -16.58 26.65 -19.96
C PRO A 314 -16.54 25.13 -20.24
N ALA A 315 -15.50 24.42 -19.79
CA ALA A 315 -15.43 22.95 -19.86
C ALA A 315 -16.30 22.23 -18.81
N GLY A 316 -16.94 22.96 -17.89
CA GLY A 316 -17.81 22.42 -16.85
C GLY A 316 -17.47 22.91 -15.43
N LYS A 317 -18.20 22.37 -14.44
CA LYS A 317 -17.96 22.60 -13.01
C LYS A 317 -17.06 21.50 -12.45
N PHE A 318 -15.90 21.89 -11.92
CA PHE A 318 -14.95 21.00 -11.28
C PHE A 318 -14.99 21.16 -9.76
N ASP A 319 -15.61 20.20 -9.09
CA ASP A 319 -15.54 20.06 -7.64
C ASP A 319 -14.30 19.28 -7.21
N ASN A 320 -13.88 19.49 -5.97
CA ASN A 320 -12.69 18.89 -5.37
C ASN A 320 -11.37 19.26 -6.07
N CYS A 321 -11.15 20.56 -6.32
CA CYS A 321 -9.88 21.09 -6.81
C CYS A 321 -8.90 21.43 -5.66
N ILE A 322 -7.60 21.41 -5.97
CA ILE A 322 -6.53 22.00 -5.17
C ILE A 322 -6.26 23.41 -5.68
N LYS A 323 -6.10 24.38 -4.77
CA LYS A 323 -5.72 25.76 -5.07
C LYS A 323 -4.31 26.03 -4.55
N VAL A 324 -3.39 26.30 -5.47
CA VAL A 324 -2.00 26.65 -5.18
C VAL A 324 -1.86 28.16 -5.36
N LYS A 325 -1.34 28.84 -4.33
CA LYS A 325 -0.85 30.21 -4.42
C LYS A 325 0.62 30.16 -4.84
N ILE A 326 1.00 30.99 -5.79
CA ILE A 326 2.37 31.26 -6.23
C ILE A 326 2.60 32.76 -6.01
N SER A 327 3.60 33.13 -5.22
CA SER A 327 3.84 34.56 -4.94
C SER A 327 5.29 34.90 -4.65
N ASN A 328 5.62 36.16 -4.92
CA ASN A 328 6.82 36.85 -4.48
C ASN A 328 6.42 38.23 -3.93
N ASP A 329 7.39 39.10 -3.65
CA ASP A 329 7.16 40.43 -3.05
C ASP A 329 6.31 41.39 -3.91
N TYR A 330 6.15 41.09 -5.21
CA TYR A 330 5.52 41.99 -6.19
C TYR A 330 4.21 41.45 -6.80
N SER A 331 3.96 40.15 -6.69
CA SER A 331 2.91 39.51 -7.47
C SER A 331 2.32 38.26 -6.81
N THR A 332 1.04 38.01 -7.07
CA THR A 332 0.36 36.77 -6.67
C THR A 332 -0.38 36.16 -7.86
N LEU A 333 -0.17 34.86 -8.03
CA LEU A 333 -0.81 34.00 -9.01
C LEU A 333 -1.48 32.84 -8.27
N TYR A 334 -2.67 32.46 -8.70
CA TYR A 334 -3.37 31.26 -8.22
C TYR A 334 -3.53 30.27 -9.36
N GLU A 335 -3.18 29.01 -9.12
CA GLU A 335 -3.44 27.89 -10.03
C GLU A 335 -4.37 26.88 -9.35
N TYR A 336 -5.32 26.36 -10.12
CA TYR A 336 -6.36 25.46 -9.65
C TYR A 336 -6.23 24.15 -10.41
N TYR A 337 -6.05 23.05 -9.68
CA TYR A 337 -5.81 21.72 -10.24
C TYR A 337 -6.92 20.75 -9.85
N LYS A 338 -7.38 19.94 -10.82
CA LYS A 338 -8.37 18.89 -10.63
C LYS A 338 -7.77 17.52 -10.94
N GLN A 339 -7.92 16.57 -10.00
CA GLN A 339 -7.49 15.19 -10.17
C GLN A 339 -8.14 14.59 -11.42
N GLY A 340 -7.35 13.90 -12.25
CA GLY A 340 -7.79 13.31 -13.51
C GLY A 340 -8.08 14.31 -14.64
N VAL A 341 -7.87 15.61 -14.44
CA VAL A 341 -8.09 16.65 -15.47
C VAL A 341 -6.86 17.54 -15.68
N GLY A 342 -6.20 17.96 -14.60
CA GLY A 342 -5.08 18.90 -14.67
C GLY A 342 -5.41 20.31 -14.21
N LEU A 343 -4.71 21.29 -14.77
CA LEU A 343 -4.98 22.71 -14.55
C LEU A 343 -6.38 23.05 -15.09
N VAL A 344 -7.25 23.61 -14.26
CA VAL A 344 -8.61 24.04 -14.66
C VAL A 344 -8.75 25.57 -14.70
N LYS A 345 -7.92 26.29 -13.94
CA LYS A 345 -7.88 27.75 -13.93
C LYS A 345 -6.51 28.27 -13.47
N ARG A 346 -6.08 29.37 -14.07
CA ARG A 346 -5.00 30.26 -13.61
C ARG A 346 -5.59 31.67 -13.40
N GLU A 347 -5.17 32.36 -12.34
CA GLU A 347 -5.59 33.74 -12.05
C GLU A 347 -4.44 34.54 -11.44
N PHE A 348 -3.93 35.52 -12.20
CA PHE A 348 -2.99 36.52 -11.73
C PHE A 348 -3.73 37.72 -11.15
N GLN A 349 -3.22 38.27 -10.05
CA GLN A 349 -3.73 39.47 -9.41
C GLN A 349 -2.58 40.43 -9.12
N SER A 350 -2.65 41.65 -9.68
CA SER A 350 -1.88 42.82 -9.24
C SER A 350 -2.85 43.88 -8.66
N GLU A 351 -2.34 45.04 -8.25
CA GLU A 351 -3.19 46.15 -7.76
C GLU A 351 -4.15 46.70 -8.84
N ASN A 352 -3.77 46.60 -10.13
CA ASN A 352 -4.50 47.21 -11.24
C ASN A 352 -5.03 46.19 -12.26
N ASP A 353 -4.40 45.01 -12.35
CA ASP A 353 -4.66 44.03 -13.40
C ASP A 353 -5.13 42.71 -12.84
N LYS A 354 -6.17 42.16 -13.48
CA LYS A 354 -6.60 40.78 -13.29
C LYS A 354 -6.49 40.06 -14.62
N ILE A 355 -5.72 38.98 -14.63
CA ILE A 355 -5.53 38.15 -15.82
C ILE A 355 -5.93 36.72 -15.48
N THR A 356 -6.78 36.11 -16.31
CA THR A 356 -7.29 34.76 -16.10
C THR A 356 -6.98 33.87 -17.30
N SER A 357 -6.79 32.58 -17.04
CA SER A 357 -6.83 31.52 -18.06
C SER A 357 -7.76 30.43 -17.53
N ILE A 358 -8.85 30.13 -18.22
CA ILE A 358 -9.91 29.23 -17.73
C ILE A 358 -10.09 28.08 -18.74
N LEU A 359 -10.11 26.84 -18.24
CA LEU A 359 -10.19 25.65 -19.10
C LEU A 359 -11.51 25.62 -19.89
N ALA A 360 -11.42 25.65 -21.21
CA ALA A 360 -12.57 25.70 -22.11
C ALA A 360 -12.85 24.38 -22.81
N ASN A 361 -11.81 23.58 -23.09
CA ASN A 361 -11.95 22.24 -23.64
C ASN A 361 -10.74 21.36 -23.25
N TYR A 362 -10.92 20.04 -23.20
CA TYR A 362 -9.83 19.08 -22.98
C TYR A 362 -10.17 17.70 -23.54
N SER A 363 -9.14 16.93 -23.87
CA SER A 363 -9.24 15.49 -24.20
C SER A 363 -8.12 14.77 -23.49
N ILE A 364 -8.43 13.74 -22.72
CA ILE A 364 -7.44 12.92 -22.02
C ILE A 364 -7.51 11.51 -22.61
N LYS A 365 -6.34 10.89 -22.81
CA LYS A 365 -6.17 9.55 -23.39
C LYS A 365 -5.95 8.49 -22.32
#